data_AF-A0A2G6KGN1-F1
#
_entry.id   AF-A0A2G6KGN1-F1
#
_cell.length_a   1.000
_cell.length_b   1.000
_cell.length_c   1.000
_cell.angle_alpha   90.00
_cell.angle_beta   90.00
_cell.angle_gamma   90.00
#
_symmetry.space_group_name_H-M   'P 1'
#
loop_
_entity.id
_entity.type
_entity.pdbx_description
1 polymer ?
#
loop_
_entity_poly.entity_id
_entity_poly.type
_entity_poly.pdbx_seq_one_letter_code
_entity_poly.pdbx_strand_id
1 'polypeptide(L)'
;MDDYLIDVALTDGNSDVMLLSSAGRAMRFNEDKVRQMGRTAAGVRGIRMDEKDTVIGLIVVQDGMAVLTATEHGYGKRTPIEDYPAKGRGGLGVIDIKTTERNGAVIGAVQVAEDDEIMLITDAGTLVRTTVAEVSTVGRNTQGVRLIRLSKGETLVEITAIDEHDDHDDHDAIAAERSNDHTVGAEQGHDDRDADGDGDDDAEQGSDDVSAEQDNDADDD
;
A
#
# COMPACT_ATOMS: atom_id res chain seq x y z
N MET A 1 -18.46 6.68 21.24
CA MET A 1 -17.57 5.50 21.25
C MET A 1 -16.71 5.76 20.06
N ASP A 2 -15.58 6.41 20.31
CA ASP A 2 -14.84 7.13 19.27
C ASP A 2 -13.71 6.19 18.82
N ASP A 3 -14.14 5.03 18.31
CA ASP A 3 -13.27 3.97 17.81
C ASP A 3 -13.57 3.78 16.33
N TYR A 4 -12.53 3.59 15.53
CA TYR A 4 -12.62 3.44 14.09
C TYR A 4 -11.55 2.46 13.60
N LEU A 5 -11.88 1.80 12.50
CA LEU A 5 -10.95 0.88 11.86
C LEU A 5 -9.83 1.69 11.20
N ILE A 6 -8.59 1.41 11.58
CA ILE A 6 -7.40 2.07 11.04
C ILE A 6 -6.80 1.32 9.86
N ASP A 7 -6.79 -0.02 9.91
CA ASP A 7 -6.08 -0.86 8.96
C ASP A 7 -6.60 -2.31 9.00
N VAL A 8 -6.39 -3.05 7.93
CA VAL A 8 -6.76 -4.45 7.74
C VAL A 8 -5.70 -5.15 6.93
N ALA A 9 -5.25 -6.32 7.40
CA ALA A 9 -4.34 -7.17 6.66
C ALA A 9 -4.81 -8.63 6.71
N LEU A 10 -4.44 -9.40 5.70
CA LEU A 10 -4.65 -10.85 5.68
C LEU A 10 -3.48 -11.54 6.38
N THR A 11 -3.80 -12.61 7.11
CA THR A 11 -2.83 -13.45 7.83
C THR A 11 -3.10 -14.93 7.53
N ASP A 12 -2.11 -15.78 7.76
CA ASP A 12 -2.12 -17.20 7.37
C ASP A 12 -2.34 -18.18 8.54
N GLY A 13 -2.50 -17.68 9.77
CA GLY A 13 -2.64 -18.44 11.00
C GLY A 13 -1.36 -18.55 11.84
N ASN A 14 -0.19 -18.22 11.27
CA ASN A 14 1.10 -18.24 11.96
C ASN A 14 1.85 -16.90 11.90
N SER A 15 1.24 -15.87 11.33
CA SER A 15 1.85 -14.57 11.11
C SER A 15 2.14 -13.84 12.42
N ASP A 16 3.26 -13.13 12.46
CA ASP A 16 3.49 -12.11 13.49
C ASP A 16 2.82 -10.81 13.07
N VAL A 17 2.03 -10.23 13.96
CA VAL A 17 1.41 -8.91 13.75
C VAL A 17 2.10 -7.87 14.61
N MET A 18 2.28 -6.69 14.05
CA MET A 18 2.88 -5.55 14.73
C MET A 18 1.95 -4.35 14.66
N LEU A 19 1.66 -3.78 15.84
CA LEU A 19 0.86 -2.57 15.97
C LEU A 19 1.76 -1.40 16.36
N LEU A 20 1.58 -0.27 15.70
CA LEU A 20 2.31 0.96 15.99
C LEU A 20 1.37 2.04 16.51
N SER A 21 1.83 2.85 17.45
CA SER A 21 1.06 3.97 18.00
C SER A 21 1.67 5.33 17.69
N SER A 22 0.84 6.37 17.72
CA SER A 22 1.25 7.76 17.53
C SER A 22 2.30 8.22 18.56
N ALA A 23 2.40 7.55 19.72
CA ALA A 23 3.42 7.78 20.74
C ALA A 23 4.79 7.17 20.42
N GLY A 24 4.98 6.50 19.28
CA GLY A 24 6.23 5.83 18.93
C GLY A 24 6.45 4.53 19.70
N ARG A 25 5.36 3.78 19.92
CA ARG A 25 5.39 2.44 20.51
C ARG A 25 5.07 1.40 19.45
N ALA A 26 5.77 0.28 19.50
CA ALA A 26 5.49 -0.89 18.66
C ALA A 26 5.23 -2.13 19.50
N MET A 27 4.22 -2.91 19.14
CA MET A 27 3.84 -4.15 19.82
C MET A 27 3.74 -5.28 18.80
N ARG A 28 4.75 -6.15 18.78
CA ARG A 28 4.80 -7.36 17.95
C ARG A 28 4.38 -8.60 18.74
N PHE A 29 3.45 -9.39 18.22
CA PHE A 29 3.05 -10.67 18.79
C PHE A 29 2.52 -11.60 17.70
N ASN A 30 2.63 -12.90 17.93
CA ASN A 30 2.07 -13.89 17.02
C ASN A 30 0.53 -13.86 17.03
N GLU A 31 -0.10 -13.99 15.87
CA GLU A 31 -1.55 -13.92 15.75
C GLU A 31 -2.29 -15.00 16.53
N ASP A 32 -1.64 -16.12 16.85
CA ASP A 32 -2.19 -17.20 17.70
C ASP A 32 -2.68 -16.71 19.07
N LYS A 33 -2.22 -15.53 19.52
CA LYS A 33 -2.64 -14.85 20.76
C LYS A 33 -3.99 -14.15 20.62
N VAL A 34 -4.58 -14.13 19.43
CA VAL A 34 -5.90 -13.60 19.11
C VAL A 34 -6.78 -14.78 18.72
N ARG A 35 -7.79 -15.05 19.55
CA ARG A 35 -8.80 -16.05 19.20
C ARG A 35 -9.63 -15.58 18.00
N GLN A 36 -10.00 -16.51 17.13
CA GLN A 36 -11.00 -16.25 16.09
C GLN A 36 -12.34 -15.82 16.72
N MET A 37 -12.98 -14.84 16.10
CA MET A 37 -14.27 -14.29 16.54
C MET A 37 -15.14 -13.97 15.32
N GLY A 38 -16.45 -13.95 15.51
CA GLY A 38 -17.39 -13.55 14.45
C GLY A 38 -17.35 -12.05 14.17
N ARG A 39 -17.86 -11.64 13.00
CA ARG A 39 -17.85 -10.25 12.48
C ARG A 39 -18.50 -9.21 13.41
N THR A 40 -19.36 -9.63 14.33
CA THR A 40 -20.08 -8.75 15.27
C THR A 40 -19.32 -8.52 16.59
N ALA A 41 -18.16 -9.15 16.78
CA ALA A 41 -17.37 -8.99 17.99
C ALA A 41 -16.63 -7.64 18.02
N ALA A 42 -16.44 -7.09 19.22
CA ALA A 42 -15.68 -5.86 19.43
C ALA A 42 -14.14 -6.02 19.32
N GLY A 43 -13.65 -7.24 19.11
CA GLY A 43 -12.21 -7.53 19.08
C GLY A 43 -11.58 -7.77 20.45
N VAL A 44 -10.25 -7.82 20.48
CA VAL A 44 -9.43 -7.93 21.69
C VAL A 44 -8.30 -6.90 21.65
N ARG A 45 -7.85 -6.44 22.82
CA ARG A 45 -6.79 -5.43 22.90
C ARG A 45 -5.48 -5.91 22.28
N GLY A 46 -4.95 -5.23 21.26
CA GLY A 46 -3.65 -5.53 20.68
C GLY A 46 -2.48 -4.89 21.41
N ILE A 47 -2.57 -3.59 21.69
CA ILE A 47 -1.55 -2.77 22.38
C ILE A 47 -2.23 -1.91 23.46
N ARG A 48 -1.51 -1.59 24.54
CA ARG A 48 -1.94 -0.63 25.55
C ARG A 48 -1.24 0.70 25.31
N MET A 49 -2.00 1.80 25.40
CA MET A 49 -1.53 3.17 25.22
C MET A 49 -2.30 4.12 26.15
N ASP A 50 -1.86 5.37 26.21
CA ASP A 50 -2.56 6.42 26.95
C ASP A 50 -3.79 6.90 26.15
N GLU A 51 -4.74 7.56 26.83
CA GLU A 51 -6.04 7.96 26.23
C GLU A 51 -5.91 8.94 25.05
N LYS A 52 -4.80 9.66 24.96
CA LYS A 52 -4.52 10.64 23.89
C LYS A 52 -3.86 10.01 22.66
N ASP A 53 -3.35 8.79 22.79
CA ASP A 53 -2.60 8.13 21.73
C ASP A 53 -3.54 7.24 20.91
N THR A 54 -3.15 6.97 19.67
CA THR A 54 -3.92 6.14 18.74
C THR A 54 -3.03 5.09 18.12
N VAL A 55 -3.63 4.00 17.62
CA VAL A 55 -2.93 3.10 16.69
C VAL A 55 -2.85 3.81 15.34
N ILE A 56 -1.66 3.79 14.72
CA ILE A 56 -1.40 4.46 13.43
C ILE A 56 -1.12 3.49 12.29
N GLY A 57 -0.94 2.20 12.59
CA GLY A 57 -0.69 1.19 11.55
C GLY A 57 -0.67 -0.23 12.09
N LEU A 58 -0.94 -1.17 11.18
CA LEU A 58 -0.83 -2.61 11.37
C LEU A 58 0.18 -3.14 10.33
N ILE A 59 1.17 -3.91 10.78
CA ILE A 59 2.12 -4.58 9.90
C ILE A 59 2.01 -6.09 10.13
N VAL A 60 1.79 -6.84 9.07
CA VAL A 60 2.03 -8.29 9.06
C VAL A 60 3.50 -8.49 8.76
N VAL A 61 4.22 -9.02 9.73
CA VAL A 61 5.68 -9.03 9.73
C VAL A 61 6.22 -10.01 8.70
N GLN A 62 7.00 -9.48 7.76
CA GLN A 62 7.87 -10.26 6.87
C GLN A 62 9.33 -10.17 7.34
N ASP A 63 10.04 -11.30 7.32
CA ASP A 63 11.44 -11.37 7.74
C ASP A 63 12.36 -10.71 6.69
N GLY A 64 13.51 -10.16 7.14
CA GLY A 64 14.51 -9.56 6.25
C GLY A 64 14.16 -8.14 5.74
N MET A 65 12.98 -7.62 6.08
CA MET A 65 12.57 -6.25 5.77
C MET A 65 12.81 -5.29 6.95
N ALA A 66 12.74 -3.99 6.69
CA ALA A 66 12.83 -2.96 7.72
C ALA A 66 11.48 -2.27 7.94
N VAL A 67 11.26 -1.76 9.15
CA VAL A 67 10.15 -0.85 9.45
C VAL A 67 10.64 0.57 9.25
N LEU A 68 9.99 1.31 8.36
CA LEU A 68 10.23 2.72 8.18
C LEU A 68 9.16 3.51 8.92
N THR A 69 9.56 4.23 9.97
CA THR A 69 8.67 5.09 10.76
C THR A 69 8.93 6.55 10.43
N ALA A 70 7.86 7.33 10.24
CA ALA A 70 7.91 8.78 10.04
C ALA A 70 7.07 9.56 11.08
N THR A 71 7.51 10.77 11.42
CA THR A 71 6.88 11.65 12.40
C THR A 71 6.45 12.97 11.78
N GLU A 72 5.46 13.64 12.39
CA GLU A 72 4.79 14.83 11.85
C GLU A 72 5.73 16.00 11.51
N HIS A 73 6.88 16.12 12.17
CA HIS A 73 7.88 17.16 11.86
C HIS A 73 8.94 16.73 10.83
N GLY A 74 8.67 15.69 10.03
CA GLY A 74 9.52 15.27 8.91
C GLY A 74 10.78 14.50 9.32
N TYR A 75 10.74 13.83 10.48
CA TYR A 75 11.81 12.94 10.94
C TYR A 75 11.37 11.49 10.83
N GLY A 76 12.33 10.59 10.69
CA GLY A 76 12.05 9.18 10.59
C GLY A 76 13.30 8.34 10.47
N LYS A 77 13.12 7.04 10.28
CA LYS A 77 14.22 6.08 10.15
C LYS A 77 13.70 4.74 9.65
N ARG A 78 14.64 3.92 9.18
CA ARG A 78 14.46 2.47 9.04
C ARG A 78 15.00 1.76 10.27
N THR A 79 14.31 0.73 10.71
CA THR A 79 14.81 -0.19 11.73
C THR A 79 14.53 -1.63 11.32
N PRO A 80 15.54 -2.52 11.33
CA PRO A 80 15.34 -3.92 10.94
C PRO A 80 14.24 -4.58 11.78
N ILE A 81 13.50 -5.52 11.19
CA ILE A 81 12.36 -6.13 11.89
C ILE A 81 12.78 -7.03 13.06
N GLU A 82 14.00 -7.59 13.00
CA GLU A 82 14.63 -8.41 14.03
C GLU A 82 14.87 -7.63 15.32
N ASP A 83 14.98 -6.31 15.17
CA ASP A 83 15.11 -5.40 16.29
C ASP A 83 13.82 -5.40 17.11
N TYR A 84 12.63 -5.68 16.55
CA TYR A 84 11.36 -5.70 17.28
C TYR A 84 11.10 -7.07 17.92
N PRO A 85 11.37 -7.28 19.22
CA PRO A 85 11.10 -8.56 19.86
C PRO A 85 9.60 -8.80 19.96
N ALA A 86 9.18 -10.06 19.77
CA ALA A 86 7.85 -10.48 20.17
C ALA A 86 7.63 -10.26 21.68
N LYS A 87 6.47 -9.70 22.05
CA LYS A 87 6.04 -9.43 23.42
C LYS A 87 4.62 -9.97 23.64
N GLY A 88 4.14 -9.95 24.90
CA GLY A 88 2.76 -10.34 25.21
C GLY A 88 1.74 -9.31 24.70
N ARG A 89 0.76 -9.76 23.91
CA ARG A 89 -0.37 -8.96 23.42
C ARG A 89 -1.03 -8.16 24.55
N GLY A 90 -1.41 -6.92 24.25
CA GLY A 90 -2.09 -6.01 25.18
C GLY A 90 -1.16 -5.31 26.17
N GLY A 91 0.16 -5.50 26.04
CA GLY A 91 1.17 -4.74 26.75
C GLY A 91 1.45 -3.36 26.12
N LEU A 92 2.39 -2.61 26.72
CA LEU A 92 2.82 -1.29 26.24
C LEU A 92 3.75 -1.36 25.01
N GLY A 93 4.11 -2.55 24.54
CA GLY A 93 5.10 -2.73 23.48
C GLY A 93 6.52 -2.30 23.86
N VAL A 94 7.32 -1.93 22.86
CA VAL A 94 8.67 -1.35 22.97
C VAL A 94 8.69 0.05 22.36
N ILE A 95 9.74 0.84 22.64
CA ILE A 95 9.95 2.12 21.94
C ILE A 95 10.35 1.79 20.51
N ASP A 96 9.63 2.38 19.56
CA ASP A 96 9.90 2.36 18.13
C ASP A 96 10.68 3.60 17.69
N ILE A 97 10.26 4.79 18.14
CA ILE A 97 10.94 6.06 17.91
C ILE A 97 10.65 7.01 19.07
N LYS A 98 11.59 7.89 19.38
CA LYS A 98 11.39 8.92 20.41
C LYS A 98 10.54 10.07 19.87
N THR A 99 9.28 10.14 20.30
CA THR A 99 8.36 11.25 20.08
C THR A 99 8.72 12.40 21.03
N THR A 100 9.56 13.32 20.54
CA THR A 100 9.99 14.53 21.28
C THR A 100 9.40 15.76 20.63
N GLU A 101 9.48 16.93 21.27
CA GLU A 101 9.06 18.21 20.65
C GLU A 101 9.67 18.43 19.25
N ARG A 102 10.90 17.94 19.02
CA ARG A 102 11.56 17.99 17.72
C ARG A 102 10.84 17.14 16.66
N ASN A 103 10.42 15.94 17.02
CA ASN A 103 9.89 14.94 16.10
C ASN A 103 8.37 15.07 15.92
N GLY A 104 7.67 15.38 17.01
CA GLY A 104 6.24 15.25 17.11
C GLY A 104 5.77 13.80 17.19
N ALA A 105 4.47 13.58 16.99
CA ALA A 105 3.83 12.27 16.93
C ALA A 105 4.27 11.46 15.69
N VAL A 106 4.17 10.14 15.78
CA VAL A 106 4.29 9.24 14.61
C VAL A 106 3.05 9.38 13.75
N ILE A 107 3.24 9.56 12.43
CA ILE A 107 2.15 9.70 11.46
C ILE A 107 1.96 8.45 10.60
N GLY A 108 2.97 7.59 10.53
CA GLY A 108 2.92 6.40 9.70
C GLY A 108 4.14 5.52 9.92
N ALA A 109 3.93 4.23 9.68
CA ALA A 109 4.98 3.24 9.66
C ALA A 109 4.65 2.14 8.67
N VAL A 110 5.58 1.86 7.77
CA VAL A 110 5.43 0.87 6.69
C VAL A 110 6.59 -0.10 6.73
N GLN A 111 6.34 -1.35 6.36
CA GLN A 111 7.41 -2.31 6.14
C GLN A 111 7.93 -2.12 4.72
N VAL A 112 9.26 -2.06 4.55
CA VAL A 112 9.92 -1.75 3.29
C VAL A 112 11.11 -2.66 3.02
N ALA A 113 11.30 -3.00 1.75
CA ALA A 113 12.51 -3.58 1.19
C ALA A 113 13.58 -2.50 0.96
N GLU A 114 14.77 -2.89 0.49
CA GLU A 114 15.88 -1.93 0.31
C GLU A 114 15.76 -1.13 -0.99
N ASP A 115 15.16 -1.74 -2.00
CA ASP A 115 14.87 -1.27 -3.35
C ASP A 115 13.55 -0.49 -3.46
N ASP A 116 12.64 -0.62 -2.49
CA ASP A 116 11.40 0.17 -2.44
C ASP A 116 11.65 1.68 -2.55
N GLU A 117 10.61 2.39 -2.98
CA GLU A 117 10.50 3.84 -2.83
C GLU A 117 9.43 4.22 -1.82
N ILE A 118 9.51 5.44 -1.31
CA ILE A 118 8.51 6.01 -0.43
C ILE A 118 8.04 7.36 -0.95
N MET A 119 6.77 7.65 -0.69
CA MET A 119 6.18 8.95 -0.92
C MET A 119 5.79 9.59 0.40
N LEU A 120 6.33 10.80 0.63
CA LEU A 120 6.06 11.65 1.77
C LEU A 120 5.07 12.75 1.37
N ILE A 121 3.99 12.89 2.12
CA ILE A 121 2.90 13.83 1.81
C ILE A 121 2.72 14.81 2.97
N THR A 122 2.75 16.10 2.66
CA THR A 122 2.53 17.17 3.66
C THR A 122 1.12 17.73 3.63
N ASP A 123 0.71 18.41 4.71
CA ASP A 123 -0.58 19.10 4.79
C ASP A 123 -0.73 20.26 3.78
N ALA A 124 0.39 20.77 3.25
CA ALA A 124 0.41 21.75 2.17
C ALA A 124 0.25 21.13 0.77
N GLY A 125 0.16 19.80 0.66
CA GLY A 125 0.08 19.08 -0.61
C GLY A 125 1.43 18.93 -1.31
N THR A 126 2.55 19.05 -0.58
CA THR A 126 3.89 18.73 -1.11
C THR A 126 4.06 17.21 -1.11
N LEU A 127 4.38 16.63 -2.28
CA LEU A 127 4.70 15.22 -2.43
C LEU A 127 6.19 15.07 -2.72
N VAL A 128 6.87 14.21 -1.98
CA VAL A 128 8.30 13.90 -2.18
C VAL A 128 8.48 12.39 -2.29
N ARG A 129 8.91 11.92 -3.47
CA ARG A 129 9.35 10.54 -3.72
C ARG A 129 10.83 10.40 -3.37
N THR A 130 11.21 9.34 -2.67
CA THR A 130 12.59 9.09 -2.24
C THR A 130 12.82 7.58 -2.14
N THR A 131 14.00 7.12 -2.54
CA THR A 131 14.36 5.71 -2.40
C THR A 131 14.55 5.34 -0.93
N VAL A 132 14.10 4.16 -0.55
CA VAL A 132 14.20 3.68 0.83
C VAL A 132 15.67 3.53 1.25
N ALA A 133 16.55 3.18 0.32
CA ALA A 133 18.00 3.12 0.50
C ALA A 133 18.62 4.41 1.08
N GLU A 134 18.08 5.59 0.74
CA GLU A 134 18.57 6.89 1.25
C GLU A 134 18.20 7.13 2.73
N VAL A 135 17.19 6.45 3.25
CA VAL A 135 16.76 6.59 4.64
C VAL A 135 17.71 5.84 5.57
N SER A 136 18.16 6.50 6.63
CA SER A 136 19.13 5.89 7.55
C SER A 136 18.55 4.73 8.34
N THR A 137 19.25 3.60 8.33
CA THR A 137 18.95 2.44 9.18
C THR A 137 19.59 2.64 10.55
N VAL A 138 18.76 2.79 11.58
CA VAL A 138 19.22 2.95 12.97
C VAL A 138 18.30 2.19 13.92
N GLY A 139 18.79 1.87 15.12
CA GLY A 139 18.01 1.12 16.11
C GLY A 139 16.75 1.86 16.59
N ARG A 140 15.82 1.10 17.20
CA ARG A 140 14.49 1.59 17.59
C ARG A 140 14.53 2.79 18.54
N ASN A 141 15.28 2.69 19.65
CA ASN A 141 15.26 3.72 20.72
C ASN A 141 16.11 4.98 20.39
N THR A 142 15.87 5.57 19.23
CA THR A 142 16.53 6.74 18.66
C THR A 142 15.49 7.77 18.21
N GLN A 143 15.92 8.99 17.90
CA GLN A 143 15.03 10.02 17.34
C GLN A 143 14.94 9.97 15.81
N GLY A 144 15.70 9.11 15.13
CA GLY A 144 15.79 9.11 13.68
C GLY A 144 16.48 10.35 13.08
N VAL A 145 16.50 10.40 11.75
CA VAL A 145 17.09 11.44 10.91
C VAL A 145 15.98 12.26 10.24
N ARG A 146 16.35 13.34 9.55
CA ARG A 146 15.39 14.15 8.80
C ARG A 146 15.11 13.47 7.45
N LEU A 147 13.84 13.21 7.17
CA LEU A 147 13.39 12.69 5.87
C LEU A 147 13.13 13.85 4.90
N ILE A 148 12.43 14.89 5.37
CA ILE A 148 12.02 16.04 4.58
C ILE A 148 12.25 17.35 5.34
N ARG A 149 12.51 18.44 4.62
CA ARG A 149 12.49 19.79 5.19
C ARG A 149 11.09 20.37 4.99
N LEU A 150 10.41 20.63 6.09
CA LEU A 150 9.09 21.26 6.10
C LEU A 150 9.22 22.78 6.24
N SER A 151 8.30 23.50 5.62
CA SER A 151 8.15 24.94 5.78
C SER A 151 7.62 25.28 7.17
N LYS A 152 7.66 26.57 7.54
CA LYS A 152 7.16 27.00 8.85
C LYS A 152 5.65 26.77 8.95
N GLY A 153 5.25 25.88 9.85
CA GLY A 153 3.84 25.54 10.10
C GLY A 153 3.29 24.43 9.20
N GLU A 154 4.13 23.84 8.35
CA GLU A 154 3.81 22.67 7.54
C GLU A 154 4.15 21.39 8.33
N THR A 155 3.33 20.35 8.18
CA THR A 155 3.55 19.04 8.81
C THR A 155 3.52 17.93 7.77
N LEU A 156 4.25 16.85 8.05
CA LEU A 156 4.10 15.59 7.34
C LEU A 156 2.82 14.92 7.85
N VAL A 157 1.94 14.53 6.93
CA VAL A 157 0.65 13.89 7.27
C VAL A 157 0.63 12.41 6.93
N GLU A 158 1.39 11.98 5.93
CA GLU A 158 1.35 10.60 5.45
C GLU A 158 2.70 10.15 4.86
N ILE A 159 2.93 8.85 4.94
CA ILE A 159 3.99 8.12 4.24
C ILE A 159 3.40 6.85 3.66
N THR A 160 3.69 6.58 2.40
CA THR A 160 3.36 5.29 1.75
C THR A 160 4.62 4.70 1.12
N ALA A 161 4.73 3.38 1.14
CA ALA A 161 5.70 2.65 0.34
C ALA A 161 5.16 2.49 -1.09
N ILE A 162 6.07 2.38 -2.04
CA ILE A 162 5.85 2.09 -3.46
C ILE A 162 6.78 0.92 -3.77
N ASP A 163 6.20 -0.22 -4.12
CA ASP A 163 6.96 -1.38 -4.58
C ASP A 163 7.42 -1.11 -6.02
N GLU A 164 8.72 -1.33 -6.33
CA GLU A 164 9.23 -1.17 -7.70
C GLU A 164 8.55 -2.15 -8.69
N HIS A 165 7.89 -3.20 -8.20
CA HIS A 165 7.12 -4.13 -9.04
C HIS A 165 5.75 -3.61 -9.52
N ASP A 166 5.22 -2.53 -8.94
CA ASP A 166 3.94 -1.93 -9.37
C ASP A 166 4.06 -0.98 -10.57
N ASP A 167 5.27 -0.59 -10.98
CA ASP A 167 5.48 0.36 -12.08
C ASP A 167 5.26 -0.25 -13.49
N HIS A 168 4.84 -1.52 -13.60
CA HIS A 168 4.79 -2.25 -14.87
C HIS A 168 3.42 -2.71 -15.42
N ASP A 169 2.30 -2.63 -14.69
CA ASP A 169 1.08 -3.35 -15.14
C ASP A 169 -0.26 -2.59 -15.25
N ASP A 170 -0.38 -1.28 -14.93
CA ASP A 170 -1.72 -0.64 -14.88
C ASP A 170 -1.88 0.68 -15.66
N HIS A 171 -1.65 0.66 -16.98
CA HIS A 171 -1.95 1.82 -17.85
C HIS A 171 -3.02 1.63 -18.94
N ASP A 172 -3.74 0.51 -19.02
CA ASP A 172 -4.64 0.24 -20.16
C ASP A 172 -6.14 0.05 -19.83
N ALA A 173 -6.64 0.56 -18.71
CA ALA A 173 -8.03 0.31 -18.30
C ALA A 173 -8.84 1.56 -17.86
N ILE A 174 -8.72 2.71 -18.53
CA ILE A 174 -9.69 3.81 -18.33
C ILE A 174 -9.93 4.68 -19.58
N ALA A 175 -10.27 4.08 -20.71
CA ALA A 175 -10.77 4.82 -21.87
C ALA A 175 -11.81 4.05 -22.69
N ALA A 176 -12.81 3.43 -22.05
CA ALA A 176 -13.85 2.74 -22.81
C ALA A 176 -15.26 2.69 -22.19
N GLU A 177 -15.70 3.67 -21.39
CA GLU A 177 -17.15 3.78 -21.08
C GLU A 177 -17.61 5.24 -20.92
N ARG A 178 -17.75 5.95 -22.05
CA ARG A 178 -18.65 7.13 -22.18
C ARG A 178 -19.28 7.21 -23.56
N SER A 179 -20.09 6.22 -23.89
CA SER A 179 -21.09 6.36 -24.95
C SER A 179 -22.23 5.38 -24.70
N ASN A 180 -23.05 5.65 -23.69
CA ASN A 180 -24.46 5.28 -23.80
C ASN A 180 -25.32 6.48 -23.41
N ASP A 181 -25.71 7.18 -24.46
CA ASP A 181 -26.55 8.35 -24.50
C ASP A 181 -27.97 8.04 -24.01
N HIS A 182 -28.57 9.05 -23.39
CA HIS A 182 -29.88 9.03 -22.80
C HIS A 182 -30.82 9.80 -23.73
N THR A 183 -31.68 9.11 -24.48
CA THR A 183 -32.83 9.76 -25.13
C THR A 183 -34.11 8.96 -24.92
N VAL A 184 -35.10 9.63 -24.34
CA VAL A 184 -36.47 9.16 -24.11
C VAL A 184 -37.38 9.98 -25.02
N GLY A 185 -38.32 9.33 -25.74
CA GLY A 185 -39.43 10.04 -26.39
C GLY A 185 -40.06 9.29 -27.56
N ALA A 186 -41.28 8.79 -27.34
CA ALA A 186 -42.12 8.05 -28.26
C ALA A 186 -42.66 8.86 -29.45
N GLU A 187 -43.04 8.21 -30.55
CA GLU A 187 -44.43 8.13 -31.06
C GLU A 187 -44.55 7.31 -32.37
N GLN A 188 -45.75 6.74 -32.58
CA GLN A 188 -46.12 5.71 -33.54
C GLN A 188 -46.31 6.22 -34.99
N GLY A 189 -46.12 5.34 -35.96
CA GLY A 189 -46.53 5.56 -37.36
C GLY A 189 -46.39 4.31 -38.24
N HIS A 190 -47.53 3.78 -38.64
CA HIS A 190 -47.80 2.63 -39.52
C HIS A 190 -47.46 2.93 -40.99
N ASP A 191 -46.90 1.99 -41.77
CA ASP A 191 -47.51 1.43 -43.00
C ASP A 191 -46.57 0.39 -43.67
N ASP A 192 -47.21 -0.60 -44.29
CA ASP A 192 -46.69 -1.83 -44.90
C ASP A 192 -45.95 -1.60 -46.25
N ARG A 193 -44.97 -2.47 -46.57
CA ARG A 193 -44.94 -3.30 -47.81
C ARG A 193 -43.61 -4.05 -48.05
N ASP A 194 -43.76 -5.38 -48.16
CA ASP A 194 -43.31 -6.29 -49.23
C ASP A 194 -41.86 -6.30 -49.75
N ALA A 195 -41.19 -7.41 -49.41
CA ALA A 195 -40.63 -8.45 -50.30
C ALA A 195 -39.58 -8.17 -51.39
N ASP A 196 -38.80 -9.23 -51.62
CA ASP A 196 -37.78 -9.50 -52.66
C ASP A 196 -36.36 -8.99 -52.31
N GLY A 197 -35.28 -9.77 -52.39
CA GLY A 197 -35.03 -11.06 -53.03
C GLY A 197 -33.69 -10.95 -53.79
N ASP A 198 -32.77 -11.91 -53.53
CA ASP A 198 -31.54 -12.22 -54.27
C ASP A 198 -30.48 -11.10 -54.42
N GLY A 199 -29.17 -11.33 -54.47
CA GLY A 199 -28.35 -12.53 -54.61
C GLY A 199 -26.94 -12.08 -55.02
N ASP A 200 -25.96 -12.87 -54.57
CA ASP A 200 -24.65 -13.14 -55.19
C ASP A 200 -23.54 -12.08 -55.34
N ASP A 201 -22.33 -12.67 -55.36
CA ASP A 201 -21.04 -12.20 -55.88
C ASP A 201 -20.20 -11.28 -54.97
N ASP A 202 -18.91 -11.51 -54.76
CA ASP A 202 -17.98 -12.58 -55.16
C ASP A 202 -16.66 -12.35 -54.40
N ALA A 203 -15.84 -13.41 -54.27
CA ALA A 203 -14.36 -13.48 -54.31
C ALA A 203 -13.48 -12.39 -53.60
N GLU A 204 -12.38 -12.67 -52.89
CA GLU A 204 -11.21 -13.49 -53.23
C GLU A 204 -10.31 -13.73 -52.00
N GLN A 205 -9.80 -14.97 -51.89
CA GLN A 205 -8.39 -15.41 -51.72
C GLN A 205 -7.52 -14.71 -50.64
N GLY A 206 -7.04 -15.43 -49.62
CA GLY A 206 -5.79 -16.24 -49.67
C GLY A 206 -4.68 -15.47 -48.92
N SER A 207 -3.81 -16.01 -48.06
CA SER A 207 -3.23 -17.34 -47.95
C SER A 207 -2.59 -17.51 -46.56
N ASP A 208 -2.86 -18.63 -45.89
CA ASP A 208 -2.04 -19.21 -44.83
C ASP A 208 -0.87 -20.01 -45.44
N ASP A 209 0.32 -19.94 -44.82
CA ASP A 209 1.26 -21.02 -44.46
C ASP A 209 2.68 -20.41 -44.29
N VAL A 210 3.28 -20.33 -43.09
CA VAL A 210 3.83 -21.38 -42.19
C VAL A 210 5.18 -21.93 -42.67
N SER A 211 6.09 -22.11 -41.69
CA SER A 211 7.38 -22.83 -41.68
C SER A 211 8.61 -21.97 -42.01
N ALA A 212 9.78 -22.06 -41.37
CA ALA A 212 10.30 -22.81 -40.24
C ALA A 212 11.74 -22.29 -39.96
N GLU A 213 12.14 -22.33 -38.69
CA GLU A 213 13.42 -22.84 -38.15
C GLU A 213 14.77 -22.48 -38.79
N GLN A 214 15.70 -22.01 -37.94
CA GLN A 214 17.11 -22.44 -37.75
C GLN A 214 17.83 -21.29 -37.01
N ASP A 215 18.18 -21.46 -35.73
CA ASP A 215 19.40 -22.14 -35.24
C ASP A 215 20.65 -21.77 -36.04
N ASN A 216 21.52 -20.97 -35.43
CA ASN A 216 22.95 -21.28 -35.44
C ASN A 216 23.72 -20.50 -34.36
N ASP A 217 24.34 -21.29 -33.50
CA ASP A 217 25.55 -21.00 -32.74
C ASP A 217 26.73 -20.55 -33.63
N ALA A 218 27.64 -19.77 -33.06
CA ALA A 218 29.10 -19.74 -33.31
C ALA A 218 29.71 -18.65 -32.40
N ASP A 219 30.51 -19.01 -31.39
CA ASP A 219 31.99 -19.21 -31.43
C ASP A 219 32.74 -17.86 -31.42
N ASP A 220 33.47 -17.52 -30.35
CA ASP A 220 34.85 -17.93 -30.00
C ASP A 220 35.88 -16.92 -30.56
N ASP A 221 36.50 -16.16 -29.64
CA ASP A 221 37.90 -15.68 -29.67
C ASP A 221 38.27 -15.09 -28.28
#